data_AF-A0A9C8WHA4-F1
#
_entry.id   AF-A0A9C8WHA4-F1
#
_cell.length_a   1.000
_cell.length_b   1.000
_cell.length_c   1.000
_cell.angle_alpha   90.00
_cell.angle_beta   90.00
_cell.angle_gamma   90.00
#
_symmetry.space_group_name_H-M   'P 1'
#
loop_
_entity.id
_entity.type
_entity.pdbx_description
1 polymer ?
#
loop_
_entity_poly.entity_id
_entity_poly.type
_entity_poly.pdbx_seq_one_letter_code
_entity_poly.pdbx_strand_id
1 'polypeptide(L)' 'MFENLTQRLDTVFTNLRRRGKLSERDVDAAMREVRLALLEADV' A
#
# COMPACT_ATOMS: atom_id res chain seq x y z
N MET A 1 9.90 13.45 -2.67
CA MET A 1 10.09 12.10 -2.08
C MET A 1 8.94 11.73 -1.16
N PHE A 2 8.70 12.46 -0.07
CA PHE A 2 7.66 12.10 0.91
C PHE A 2 6.22 12.17 0.38
N GLU A 3 5.87 13.15 -0.46
CA GLU A 3 4.52 13.25 -1.04
C GLU A 3 4.15 12.07 -1.96
N ASN A 4 5.13 11.55 -2.72
CA ASN A 4 4.90 10.38 -3.60
C ASN A 4 4.66 9.12 -2.78
N LEU A 5 5.45 8.92 -1.71
CA LEU A 5 5.24 7.84 -0.76
C LEU A 5 3.86 7.95 -0.10
N THR A 6 3.48 9.15 0.37
CA THR A 6 2.17 9.41 0.96
C THR A 6 1.04 9.06 0.01
N GLN A 7 1.10 9.50 -1.26
CA GLN A 7 0.07 9.16 -2.26
C GLN A 7 -0.03 7.66 -2.53
N ARG A 8 1.10 6.95 -2.60
CA ARG A 8 1.11 5.49 -2.81
C ARG A 8 0.48 4.75 -1.63
N LEU A 9 0.89 5.09 -0.41
CA LEU A 9 0.32 4.49 0.79
C LEU A 9 -1.19 4.78 0.91
N ASP A 10 -1.62 6.01 0.64
CA ASP A 10 -3.03 6.39 0.69
C ASP A 10 -3.88 5.62 -0.32
N THR A 11 -3.33 5.35 -1.51
CA THR A 11 -3.95 4.48 -2.52
C THR A 11 -4.10 3.05 -2.03
N VAL A 12 -3.03 2.46 -1.46
CA VAL A 12 -3.04 1.09 -0.92
C VAL A 12 -4.10 0.95 0.18
N PHE A 13 -4.13 1.89 1.14
CA PHE A 13 -5.09 1.84 2.24
C PHE A 13 -6.52 2.14 1.80
N THR A 14 -6.73 2.99 0.79
CA THR A 14 -8.06 3.23 0.20
C THR A 14 -8.60 1.97 -0.46
N ASN A 15 -7.74 1.22 -1.17
CA ASN A 15 -8.12 -0.04 -1.80
C ASN A 15 -8.48 -1.12 -0.78
N LEU A 16 -7.71 -1.22 0.31
CA LEU A 16 -8.02 -2.13 1.41
C LEU A 16 -9.34 -1.75 2.11
N ARG A 17 -9.57 -0.46 2.40
CA ARG A 17 -10.79 0.03 3.06
C ARG A 17 -12.07 -0.24 2.25
N ARG A 18 -11.99 -0.30 0.92
CA ARG A 18 -13.15 -0.61 0.06
C ARG A 18 -13.55 -2.09 0.07
N ARG A 19 -12.64 -2.99 0.42
CA ARG A 19 -12.94 -4.44 0.54
C ARG A 19 -13.50 -4.69 1.93
N GLY A 20 -14.82 -4.63 2.09
CA GLY A 20 -15.51 -4.73 3.39
C GLY A 20 -15.10 -5.92 4.28
N LYS A 21 -14.57 -7.01 3.70
CA LYS A 21 -13.82 -8.05 4.42
C LYS A 21 -12.51 -8.31 3.70
N LEU A 22 -11.39 -8.21 4.42
CA LEU A 22 -10.07 -8.52 3.90
C LEU A 22 -9.80 -10.02 3.98
N SER A 23 -9.35 -10.60 2.87
CA SER A 23 -8.73 -11.92 2.87
C SER A 23 -7.21 -11.81 3.07
N GLU A 24 -6.57 -12.89 3.48
CA GLU A 24 -5.11 -12.97 3.64
C GLU A 24 -4.37 -12.59 2.35
N ARG A 25 -4.91 -13.00 1.19
CA ARG A 25 -4.39 -12.64 -0.13
C ARG A 25 -4.44 -11.13 -0.41
N ASP A 26 -5.47 -10.44 0.09
CA ASP A 26 -5.60 -8.98 -0.08
C ASP A 26 -4.55 -8.23 0.73
N VAL A 27 -4.31 -8.72 1.96
CA VAL A 27 -3.29 -8.16 2.85
C VAL A 27 -1.90 -8.39 2.27
N ASP A 28 -1.59 -9.60 1.80
CA ASP A 28 -0.31 -9.92 1.17
C ASP A 28 -0.03 -9.05 -0.06
N ALA A 29 -1.03 -8.85 -0.92
CA ALA A 29 -0.90 -8.01 -2.09
C ALA A 29 -0.59 -6.55 -1.71
N ALA A 30 -1.33 -6.00 -0.74
CA ALA A 30 -1.10 -4.64 -0.25
C ALA A 30 0.26 -4.48 0.43
N MET A 31 0.69 -5.44 1.24
CA MET A 31 2.00 -5.41 1.91
C MET A 31 3.14 -5.46 0.90
N ARG A 32 2.96 -6.16 -0.23
CA ARG A 32 3.92 -6.16 -1.34
C ARG A 32 4.03 -4.78 -2.00
N GLU A 33 2.91 -4.09 -2.22
CA GLU A 33 2.91 -2.71 -2.74
C GLU A 33 3.56 -1.72 -1.77
N VAL A 34 3.29 -1.83 -0.47
CA VAL A 34 3.95 -1.00 0.56
C VAL A 34 5.46 -1.20 0.52
N ARG A 35 5.94 -2.45 0.44
CA ARG A 35 7.38 -2.75 0.35
C ARG A 35 8.02 -2.13 -0.90
N LEU A 36 7.35 -2.18 -2.05
CA LEU A 36 7.85 -1.56 -3.28
C LEU A 36 7.89 -0.03 -3.15
N ALA A 37 6.84 0.58 -2.57
CA ALA A 37 6.79 2.02 -2.37
C ALA A 37 7.91 2.52 -1.43
N LEU A 38 8.27 1.74 -0.41
CA LEU A 38 9.38 2.06 0.48
C LEU A 38 10.75 1.93 -0.21
N LEU A 39 10.94 0.89 -1.04
CA LEU A 39 12.17 0.70 -1.81
C LEU A 39 12.39 1.81 -2.85
N GLU A 40 11.32 2.26 -3.52
CA GLU A 40 11.39 3.36 -4.50
C GLU A 40 11.62 4.73 -3.84
N ALA A 41 11.30 4.87 -2.55
CA ALA A 41 11.48 6.10 -1.81
C ALA A 41 12.91 6.26 -1.24
N ASP A 42 13.81 5.32 -1.51
CA ASP A 42 15.19 5.26 -0.99
C ASP A 42 15.25 5.43 0.54
N VAL A 43 14.40 4.68 1.27
CA VAL A 43 14.51 4.53 2.74
C VAL A 43 15.53 3.46 3.09
#